data_AF-A0AAJ2HFJ9-F1
#
_entry.id   AF-A0AAJ2HFJ9-F1
#
_cell.length_a   1.000
_cell.length_b   1.000
_cell.length_c   1.000
_cell.angle_alpha   90.00
_cell.angle_beta   90.00
_cell.angle_gamma   90.00
#
_symmetry.space_group_name_H-M   'P 1'
#
loop_
_entity.id
_entity.type
_entity.pdbx_description
1 polymer ?
#
loop_
_entity_poly.entity_id
_entity_poly.type
_entity_poly.pdbx_seq_one_letter_code
_entity_poly.pdbx_strand_id
1 'polypeptide(L)'
;MATISITEEHLFTALRDFIVSLVDPNLPVIRGLQNRVPTPEGGFVAMSPLFSQGLATTVQTYDGVADTQTNQQSKQWTAQIDCYGESANDTAAILSAMVRTPYAADRFAAGGLGIQPLYASEPRQLAFVTGESEYQERWTFELSLQYNPQVVVPQEFADTVTVGLINVDVQYPPGA
;
A
#
# COMPACT_ATOMS: atom_id res chain seq x y z
N MET A 1 10.73 -13.81 -12.65
CA MET A 1 10.30 -13.64 -11.25
C MET A 1 9.11 -12.70 -11.22
N ALA A 2 8.19 -12.87 -10.27
CA ALA A 2 7.03 -11.98 -10.16
C ALA A 2 7.46 -10.55 -9.80
N THR A 3 6.80 -9.55 -10.37
CA THR A 3 7.02 -8.13 -10.06
C THR A 3 5.74 -7.51 -9.50
N ILE A 4 5.87 -6.53 -8.58
CA ILE A 4 4.73 -5.81 -8.00
C ILE A 4 4.82 -4.32 -8.35
N SER A 5 3.71 -3.72 -8.79
CA SER A 5 3.70 -2.32 -9.25
C SER A 5 3.69 -1.28 -8.12
N ILE A 6 2.99 -1.57 -7.01
CA ILE A 6 2.90 -0.67 -5.85
C ILE A 6 3.45 -1.39 -4.63
N THR A 7 4.56 -0.86 -4.10
CA THR A 7 5.22 -1.36 -2.89
C THR A 7 4.75 -0.58 -1.67
N GLU A 8 5.08 -1.09 -0.49
CA GLU A 8 4.85 -0.36 0.77
C GLU A 8 5.65 0.95 0.85
N GLU A 9 6.82 1.02 0.20
CA GLU A 9 7.62 2.23 0.11
C GLU A 9 6.87 3.36 -0.63
N HIS A 10 6.14 3.02 -1.70
CA HIS A 10 5.28 3.98 -2.39
C HIS A 10 4.15 4.50 -1.49
N LEU A 11 3.56 3.64 -0.64
CA LEU A 11 2.52 4.03 0.31
C LEU A 11 3.07 4.97 1.39
N PHE A 12 4.25 4.66 1.95
CA PHE A 12 4.92 5.55 2.90
C PHE A 12 5.32 6.89 2.29
N THR A 13 5.80 6.89 1.05
CA THR A 13 6.17 8.12 0.34
C THR A 13 4.94 9.00 0.15
N ALA A 14 3.84 8.45 -0.35
CA ALA A 14 2.59 9.20 -0.55
C ALA A 14 2.01 9.74 0.78
N LEU A 15 2.03 8.92 1.84
CA LEU A 15 1.59 9.33 3.17
C LEU A 15 2.46 10.44 3.76
N ARG A 16 3.79 10.35 3.59
CA ARG A 16 4.73 11.40 4.03
C ARG A 16 4.47 12.71 3.30
N ASP A 17 4.28 12.67 1.98
CA ASP A 17 4.02 13.87 1.17
C ASP A 17 2.72 14.56 1.57
N PHE A 18 1.70 13.78 1.95
CA PHE A 18 0.48 14.32 2.55
C PHE A 18 0.75 14.99 3.91
N ILE A 19 1.45 14.32 4.82
CA ILE A 19 1.73 14.84 6.17
C ILE A 19 2.55 16.14 6.10
N VAL A 20 3.68 16.13 5.38
CA VAL A 20 4.58 17.29 5.25
C VAL A 20 3.89 18.49 4.58
N SER A 21 2.79 18.27 3.87
CA SER A 21 2.01 19.37 3.28
C SER A 21 1.11 20.13 4.25
N LEU A 22 0.87 19.58 5.44
CA LEU A 22 -0.06 20.12 6.44
C LEU A 22 0.61 20.53 7.75
N VAL A 23 1.83 20.05 7.99
CA VAL A 23 2.59 20.31 9.22
C VAL A 23 3.81 21.17 8.91
N ASP A 24 4.54 21.59 9.96
CA ASP A 24 5.81 22.30 9.79
C ASP A 24 6.74 21.50 8.85
N PRO A 25 7.25 22.09 7.76
CA PRO A 25 8.18 21.42 6.84
C PRO A 25 9.45 20.87 7.51
N ASN A 26 9.83 21.43 8.68
CA ASN A 26 10.98 20.99 9.46
C ASN A 26 10.63 19.85 10.43
N LEU A 27 9.35 19.52 10.62
CA LEU A 27 8.93 18.43 11.49
C LEU A 27 9.38 17.10 10.88
N PRO A 28 10.22 16.31 11.56
CA PRO A 28 10.66 15.01 11.03
C PRO A 28 9.48 14.06 10.89
N VAL A 29 9.29 13.53 9.67
CA VAL A 29 8.31 12.47 9.38
C VAL A 29 9.07 11.20 9.02
N ILE A 30 9.02 10.21 9.90
CA ILE A 30 9.83 8.99 9.85
C ILE A 30 8.96 7.74 9.73
N ARG A 31 9.57 6.65 9.27
CA ARG A 31 8.96 5.33 9.33
C ARG A 31 9.25 4.71 10.70
N GLY A 32 8.21 4.22 11.37
CA GLY A 32 8.35 3.48 12.64
C GLY A 32 8.98 2.11 12.45
N LEU A 33 9.35 1.48 13.58
CA LEU A 33 9.96 0.14 13.64
C LEU A 33 11.29 0.01 12.87
N GLN A 34 12.00 1.12 12.64
CA GLN A 34 13.33 1.09 12.03
C GLN A 34 14.38 0.70 13.07
N ASN A 35 15.15 -0.34 12.77
CA ASN A 35 16.25 -0.77 13.63
C ASN A 35 17.44 0.17 13.49
N ARG A 36 18.11 0.46 14.62
CA ARG A 36 19.39 1.21 14.68
C ARG A 36 19.30 2.65 14.18
N VAL A 37 18.10 3.22 14.12
CA VAL A 37 17.88 4.65 13.86
C VAL A 37 17.49 5.29 15.19
N PRO A 38 18.26 6.26 15.72
CA PRO A 38 17.86 6.97 16.93
C PRO A 38 16.58 7.76 16.66
N THR A 39 15.72 7.81 17.66
CA THR A 39 14.52 8.66 17.63
C THR A 39 14.95 10.12 17.48
N PRO A 40 14.30 10.91 16.61
CA PRO A 40 14.58 12.35 16.52
C PRO A 40 14.38 13.05 17.86
N GLU A 41 15.24 14.03 18.15
CA GLU A 41 15.03 14.93 19.28
C GLU A 41 13.85 15.89 19.00
N GLY A 42 13.07 16.21 20.03
CA GLY A 42 11.92 17.11 19.90
C GLY A 42 10.69 16.45 19.28
N GLY A 43 9.85 17.24 18.62
CA GLY A 43 8.62 16.76 18.00
C GLY A 43 8.85 16.05 16.67
N PHE A 44 8.09 14.99 16.39
CA PHE A 44 8.17 14.25 15.13
C PHE A 44 6.88 13.44 14.87
N VAL A 45 6.71 12.95 13.65
CA VAL A 45 5.63 12.03 13.28
C VAL A 45 6.25 10.69 12.85
N ALA A 46 5.81 9.60 13.45
CA ALA A 46 6.18 8.24 13.06
C ALA A 46 5.01 7.53 12.39
N MET A 47 5.28 6.94 11.21
CA MET A 47 4.31 6.15 10.45
C MET A 47 4.66 4.67 10.60
N SER A 48 3.80 3.87 11.23
CA SER A 48 4.00 2.44 11.41
C SER A 48 2.94 1.64 10.64
N PRO A 49 3.31 0.64 9.84
CA PRO A 49 2.30 -0.16 9.13
C PRO A 49 1.56 -1.05 10.14
N LEU A 50 0.25 -1.17 10.01
CA LEU A 50 -0.57 -2.05 10.85
C LEU A 50 -0.99 -3.31 10.08
N PHE A 51 -1.74 -3.13 8.99
CA PHE A 51 -2.23 -4.26 8.19
C PHE A 51 -2.50 -3.85 6.74
N SER A 52 -2.43 -4.85 5.86
CA SER A 52 -2.89 -4.76 4.48
C SER A 52 -3.93 -5.85 4.24
N GLN A 53 -5.12 -5.47 3.77
CA GLN A 53 -6.24 -6.38 3.53
C GLN A 53 -6.80 -6.24 2.11
N GLY A 54 -7.35 -7.33 1.56
CA GLY A 54 -8.04 -7.31 0.27
C GLY A 54 -9.44 -6.72 0.38
N LEU A 55 -9.82 -5.86 -0.58
CA LEU A 55 -11.16 -5.28 -0.70
C LEU A 55 -12.00 -5.94 -1.80
N ALA A 56 -11.36 -6.72 -2.67
CA ALA A 56 -11.98 -7.41 -3.79
C ALA A 56 -11.30 -8.76 -4.02
N THR A 57 -11.91 -9.61 -4.86
CA THR A 57 -11.23 -10.78 -5.41
C THR A 57 -10.20 -10.36 -6.45
N THR A 58 -9.18 -11.19 -6.65
CA THR A 58 -8.13 -10.93 -7.63
C THR A 58 -8.69 -11.04 -9.05
N VAL A 59 -8.52 -10.00 -9.85
CA VAL A 59 -8.79 -9.98 -11.29
C VAL A 59 -7.53 -10.41 -12.03
N GLN A 60 -7.71 -11.30 -13.00
CA GLN A 60 -6.62 -11.83 -13.82
C GLN A 60 -6.79 -11.35 -15.26
N THR A 61 -5.72 -10.81 -15.83
CA THR A 61 -5.64 -10.44 -17.25
C THR A 61 -4.47 -11.16 -17.88
N TYR A 62 -4.66 -11.69 -19.08
CA TYR A 62 -3.68 -12.48 -19.80
C TYR A 62 -3.25 -11.71 -21.05
N ASP A 63 -1.94 -11.63 -21.27
CA ASP A 63 -1.34 -11.04 -22.46
C ASP A 63 -0.45 -12.10 -23.13
N GLY A 64 -0.97 -12.70 -24.20
CA GLY A 64 -0.27 -13.71 -24.98
C GLY A 64 0.80 -13.15 -25.92
N VAL A 65 0.88 -11.83 -26.11
CA VAL A 65 1.96 -11.20 -26.89
C VAL A 65 3.16 -10.96 -25.98
N ALA A 66 2.91 -10.58 -24.72
CA ALA A 66 3.95 -10.35 -23.73
C ALA A 66 4.34 -11.62 -22.94
N ASP A 67 3.64 -12.74 -23.14
CA ASP A 67 3.77 -13.97 -22.33
C ASP A 67 3.62 -13.69 -20.83
N THR A 68 2.60 -12.90 -20.45
CA THR A 68 2.37 -12.52 -19.06
C THR A 68 0.94 -12.71 -18.58
N GLN A 69 0.81 -12.93 -17.28
CA GLN A 69 -0.44 -12.82 -16.54
C GLN A 69 -0.31 -11.71 -15.50
N THR A 70 -1.24 -10.76 -15.55
CA THR A 70 -1.36 -9.68 -14.57
C THR A 70 -2.46 -10.01 -13.57
N ASN A 71 -2.13 -9.96 -12.29
CA ASN A 71 -3.05 -10.21 -11.18
C ASN A 71 -3.23 -8.92 -10.38
N GLN A 72 -4.43 -8.36 -10.38
CA GLN A 72 -4.73 -7.13 -9.65
C GLN A 72 -5.77 -7.39 -8.56
N GLN A 73 -5.55 -6.85 -7.38
CA GLN A 73 -6.52 -6.88 -6.29
C GLN A 73 -6.59 -5.51 -5.63
N SER A 74 -7.78 -4.93 -5.50
CA SER A 74 -7.95 -3.71 -4.71
C SER A 74 -7.66 -4.02 -3.24
N LYS A 75 -6.81 -3.20 -2.61
CA LYS A 75 -6.37 -3.40 -1.22
C LYS A 75 -6.56 -2.15 -0.40
N GLN A 76 -6.79 -2.36 0.90
CA GLN A 76 -6.65 -1.36 1.93
C GLN A 76 -5.33 -1.59 2.65
N TRP A 77 -4.58 -0.51 2.88
CA TRP A 77 -3.43 -0.48 3.77
C TRP A 77 -3.68 0.54 4.86
N THR A 78 -3.43 0.14 6.11
CA THR A 78 -3.62 1.00 7.28
C THR A 78 -2.28 1.20 7.97
N ALA A 79 -1.97 2.46 8.26
CA ALA A 79 -0.84 2.85 9.10
C ALA A 79 -1.32 3.53 10.37
N GLN A 80 -0.60 3.26 11.47
CA GLN A 80 -0.66 4.04 12.69
C GLN A 80 0.22 5.28 12.51
N ILE A 81 -0.34 6.44 12.81
CA ILE A 81 0.34 7.73 12.78
C ILE A 81 0.51 8.18 14.23
N ASP A 82 1.75 8.19 14.70
CA ASP A 82 2.11 8.65 16.03
C ASP A 82 2.75 10.03 15.94
N CYS A 83 2.11 11.03 16.53
CA CYS A 83 2.60 12.39 16.64
C CYS A 83 3.22 12.60 18.03
N TYR A 84 4.43 13.13 18.08
CA TYR A 84 5.20 13.37 19.30
C TYR A 84 5.56 14.84 19.45
N GLY A 85 5.65 15.32 20.69
CA GLY A 85 6.10 16.67 21.04
C GLY A 85 4.97 17.56 21.56
N GLU A 86 5.29 18.83 21.85
CA GLU A 86 4.36 19.79 22.48
C GLU A 86 3.12 20.11 21.63
N SER A 87 3.23 20.01 20.30
CA SER A 87 2.11 20.20 19.37
C SER A 87 1.53 18.88 18.85
N ALA A 88 1.75 17.76 19.56
CA ALA A 88 1.33 16.43 19.11
C ALA A 88 -0.19 16.34 18.91
N ASN A 89 -0.97 16.94 19.82
CA ASN A 89 -2.44 16.97 19.72
C ASN A 89 -2.89 17.71 18.45
N ASP A 90 -2.42 18.96 18.29
CA ASP A 90 -2.80 19.81 17.14
C ASP A 90 -2.40 19.17 15.82
N THR A 91 -1.21 18.57 15.76
CA THR A 91 -0.72 17.81 14.60
C THR A 91 -1.66 16.65 14.27
N ALA A 92 -2.02 15.84 15.27
CA ALA A 92 -2.90 14.70 15.06
C ALA A 92 -4.31 15.15 14.65
N ALA A 93 -4.84 16.24 15.22
CA ALA A 93 -6.14 16.80 14.89
C ALA A 93 -6.20 17.36 13.47
N ILE A 94 -5.16 18.08 13.02
CA ILE A 94 -5.06 18.59 11.65
C ILE A 94 -5.04 17.43 10.67
N LEU A 95 -4.16 16.45 10.90
CA LEU A 95 -3.98 15.34 9.97
C LEU A 95 -5.25 14.48 9.87
N SER A 96 -5.85 14.10 11.00
CA SER A 96 -7.06 13.26 11.01
C SER A 96 -8.26 13.94 10.34
N ALA A 97 -8.45 15.24 10.59
CA ALA A 97 -9.55 16.02 10.01
C ALA A 97 -9.41 16.16 8.48
N MET A 98 -8.18 16.26 7.98
CA MET A 98 -7.93 16.49 6.56
C MET A 98 -8.03 15.23 5.69
N VAL A 99 -7.93 14.01 6.26
CA VAL A 99 -7.88 12.76 5.49
C VAL A 99 -9.06 12.57 4.53
N ARG A 100 -10.28 12.93 4.94
CA ARG A 100 -11.51 12.74 4.14
C ARG A 100 -11.93 13.99 3.36
N THR A 101 -10.98 14.87 3.04
CA THR A 101 -11.24 16.10 2.29
C THR A 101 -10.80 15.95 0.83
N PRO A 102 -11.34 16.77 -0.10
CA PRO A 102 -10.84 16.85 -1.47
C PRO A 102 -9.34 17.16 -1.54
N TYR A 103 -8.83 17.97 -0.60
CA TYR A 103 -7.41 18.26 -0.50
C TYR A 103 -6.57 16.98 -0.38
N ALA A 104 -6.92 16.07 0.54
CA ALA A 104 -6.19 14.81 0.67
C ALA A 104 -6.28 13.97 -0.61
N ALA A 105 -7.47 13.84 -1.20
CA ALA A 105 -7.67 13.09 -2.45
C ALA A 105 -6.78 13.61 -3.59
N ASP A 106 -6.69 14.93 -3.76
CA ASP A 106 -5.86 15.57 -4.76
C ASP A 106 -4.36 15.38 -4.48
N ARG A 107 -3.94 15.47 -3.21
CA ARG A 107 -2.53 15.24 -2.83
C ARG A 107 -2.10 13.80 -3.09
N PHE A 108 -2.93 12.81 -2.75
CA PHE A 108 -2.63 11.41 -3.04
C PHE A 108 -2.70 11.11 -4.55
N ALA A 109 -3.62 11.73 -5.28
CA ALA A 109 -3.72 11.59 -6.74
C ALA A 109 -2.49 12.14 -7.47
N ALA A 110 -1.87 13.21 -6.96
CA ALA A 110 -0.68 13.82 -7.56
C ALA A 110 0.52 12.87 -7.68
N GLY A 111 0.58 11.82 -6.86
CA GLY A 111 1.60 10.77 -6.95
C GLY A 111 1.44 9.82 -8.14
N GLY A 112 0.29 9.84 -8.84
CA GLY A 112 0.07 9.07 -10.08
C GLY A 112 -0.05 7.55 -9.92
N LEU A 113 -0.05 7.02 -8.69
CA LEU A 113 -0.09 5.58 -8.41
C LEU A 113 -1.50 5.05 -8.11
N GLY A 114 -2.53 5.89 -8.22
CA GLY A 114 -3.91 5.49 -7.90
C GLY A 114 -4.12 5.16 -6.41
N ILE A 115 -3.31 5.77 -5.53
CA ILE A 115 -3.49 5.71 -4.07
C ILE A 115 -4.53 6.76 -3.69
N GLN A 116 -5.46 6.41 -2.81
CA GLN A 116 -6.53 7.30 -2.34
C GLN A 116 -6.79 7.12 -0.83
N PRO A 117 -7.13 8.19 -0.09
CA PRO A 117 -7.50 8.08 1.31
C PRO A 117 -8.89 7.46 1.46
N LEU A 118 -9.05 6.57 2.45
CA LEU A 118 -10.35 5.98 2.81
C LEU A 118 -10.92 6.64 4.07
N TYR A 119 -10.20 6.51 5.18
CA TYR A 119 -10.61 7.09 6.46
C TYR A 119 -9.46 7.24 7.44
N ALA A 120 -9.66 8.08 8.45
CA ALA A 120 -8.86 8.13 9.65
C ALA A 120 -9.71 7.77 10.88
N SER A 121 -9.09 7.20 11.91
CA SER A 121 -9.67 7.12 13.24
C SER A 121 -9.54 8.46 13.98
N GLU A 122 -10.27 8.60 15.08
CA GLU A 122 -10.10 9.74 15.97
C GLU A 122 -8.72 9.70 16.65
N PRO A 123 -8.05 10.87 16.83
CA PRO A 123 -6.85 10.99 17.63
C PRO A 123 -7.10 10.60 19.09
N ARG A 124 -6.19 9.82 19.66
CA ARG A 124 -6.19 9.44 21.07
C ARG A 124 -4.82 9.71 21.70
N GLN A 125 -4.81 10.27 22.89
CA GLN A 125 -3.59 10.47 23.66
C GLN A 125 -3.14 9.14 24.26
N LEU A 126 -1.86 8.84 24.14
CA LEU A 126 -1.22 7.71 24.80
C LEU A 126 -0.06 8.23 25.64
N ALA A 127 0.10 7.67 26.85
CA ALA A 127 1.28 7.94 27.64
C ALA A 127 2.50 7.34 26.93
N PHE A 128 3.53 8.14 26.74
CA PHE A 128 4.84 7.70 26.29
C PHE A 128 5.91 8.23 27.24
N VAL A 129 6.73 7.31 27.74
CA VAL A 129 7.91 7.64 28.55
C VAL A 129 9.11 7.28 27.69
N THR A 130 9.94 8.27 27.39
CA THR A 130 11.12 8.06 26.55
C THR A 130 12.19 7.26 27.32
N GLY A 131 13.20 6.75 26.60
CA GLY A 131 14.36 6.09 27.23
C GLY A 131 15.18 7.01 28.15
N GLU A 132 14.95 8.33 28.07
CA GLU A 132 15.62 9.36 28.88
C GLU A 132 14.76 9.83 30.08
N SER A 133 13.62 9.18 30.34
CA SER A 133 12.69 9.51 31.44
C SER A 133 11.98 10.87 31.32
N GLU A 134 11.92 11.44 30.11
CA GLU A 134 11.15 12.65 29.84
C GLU A 134 9.72 12.29 29.41
N TYR A 135 8.74 13.03 29.95
CA TYR A 135 7.35 12.93 29.51
C TYR A 135 7.23 13.65 28.16
N GLN A 136 6.99 12.89 27.10
CA GLN A 136 6.67 13.46 25.80
C GLN A 136 5.23 13.12 25.45
N GLU A 137 4.47 14.15 25.08
CA GLU A 137 3.10 13.94 24.63
C GLU A 137 3.11 13.11 23.34
N ARG A 138 2.27 12.08 23.31
CA ARG A 138 2.05 11.23 22.16
C ARG A 138 0.56 11.17 21.84
N TRP A 139 0.22 11.58 20.64
CA TRP A 139 -1.10 11.39 20.07
C TRP A 139 -1.03 10.41 18.92
N THR A 140 -1.98 9.49 18.86
CA THR A 140 -2.00 8.46 17.81
C THR A 140 -3.36 8.41 17.14
N PHE A 141 -3.35 8.10 15.85
CA PHE A 141 -4.54 7.74 15.10
C PHE A 141 -4.17 6.76 13.98
N GLU A 142 -5.16 6.14 13.37
CA GLU A 142 -4.98 5.20 12.26
C GLU A 142 -5.47 5.84 10.98
N LEU A 143 -4.70 5.71 9.90
CA LEU A 143 -5.03 6.21 8.57
C LEU A 143 -5.05 5.04 7.59
N SER A 144 -6.19 4.86 6.91
CA SER A 144 -6.39 3.84 5.89
C SER A 144 -6.38 4.44 4.48
N LEU A 145 -5.59 3.82 3.61
CA LEU A 145 -5.48 4.13 2.18
C LEU A 145 -6.00 2.95 1.35
N GLN A 146 -6.60 3.26 0.19
CA GLN A 146 -6.83 2.29 -0.87
C GLN A 146 -5.74 2.39 -1.92
N TYR A 147 -5.32 1.24 -2.45
CA TYR A 147 -4.43 1.14 -3.61
C TYR A 147 -4.71 -0.15 -4.38
N ASN A 148 -4.27 -0.21 -5.65
CA ASN A 148 -4.54 -1.32 -6.56
C ASN A 148 -3.23 -1.90 -7.12
N PRO A 149 -2.47 -2.69 -6.34
CA PRO A 149 -1.22 -3.28 -6.81
C PRO A 149 -1.49 -4.34 -7.89
N GLN A 150 -0.61 -4.38 -8.88
CA GLN A 150 -0.57 -5.40 -9.92
C GLN A 150 0.63 -6.29 -9.69
N VAL A 151 0.41 -7.60 -9.75
CA VAL A 151 1.45 -8.62 -9.72
C VAL A 151 1.54 -9.26 -11.10
N VAL A 152 2.67 -9.08 -11.78
CA VAL A 152 2.91 -9.64 -13.11
C VAL A 152 3.76 -10.89 -12.97
N VAL A 153 3.29 -12.00 -13.56
CA VAL A 153 4.02 -13.26 -13.64
C VAL A 153 4.23 -13.68 -15.10
N PRO A 154 5.36 -14.30 -15.44
CA PRO A 154 5.53 -14.93 -16.76
C PRO A 154 4.56 -16.10 -16.92
N GLN A 155 3.98 -16.27 -18.11
CA GLN A 155 3.10 -17.37 -18.46
C GLN A 155 3.28 -17.74 -19.94
N GLU A 156 3.31 -19.04 -20.23
CA GLU A 156 3.35 -19.55 -21.61
C GLU A 156 1.92 -19.69 -22.17
N PHE A 157 1.76 -19.37 -23.45
CA PHE A 157 0.52 -19.52 -24.20
C PHE A 157 0.72 -20.44 -25.41
N ALA A 158 -0.37 -21.02 -25.91
CA ALA A 158 -0.36 -21.84 -27.12
C ALA A 158 -1.05 -21.06 -28.25
N ASP A 159 -0.27 -20.59 -29.21
CA ASP A 159 -0.79 -19.81 -30.35
C ASP A 159 -1.27 -20.71 -31.51
N THR A 160 -0.71 -21.92 -31.61
CA THR A 160 -0.99 -22.86 -32.69
C THR A 160 -1.13 -24.29 -32.17
N VAL A 161 -2.20 -24.96 -32.59
CA VAL A 161 -2.43 -26.38 -32.32
C VAL A 161 -2.20 -27.17 -33.60
N THR A 162 -1.15 -27.99 -33.59
CA THR A 162 -0.87 -28.92 -34.70
C THR A 162 -1.60 -30.24 -34.45
N VAL A 163 -2.72 -30.46 -35.13
CA VAL A 163 -3.47 -31.73 -35.05
C VAL A 163 -2.92 -32.70 -36.11
N GLY A 164 -2.21 -33.73 -35.67
CA GLY A 164 -1.85 -34.88 -36.51
C GLY A 164 -2.98 -35.89 -36.52
N LEU A 165 -3.67 -36.06 -37.65
CA LEU A 165 -4.62 -37.15 -37.84
C LEU A 165 -3.86 -38.42 -38.22
N ILE A 166 -3.93 -39.45 -37.36
CA ILE A 166 -3.50 -40.80 -37.73
C ILE A 166 -4.74 -41.54 -38.22
N ASN A 167 -4.88 -41.67 -39.55
CA ASN A 167 -5.93 -42.50 -40.13
C ASN A 167 -5.60 -43.97 -39.84
N VAL A 168 -6.51 -44.68 -39.17
CA VAL A 168 -6.49 -46.14 -39.11
C VAL A 168 -7.54 -46.67 -40.08
N ASP A 169 -7.10 -47.38 -41.10
CA ASP A 169 -8.00 -48.15 -41.96
C ASP A 169 -8.50 -49.35 -41.15
N VAL A 170 -9.71 -49.23 -40.61
CA VAL A 170 -10.46 -50.37 -40.10
C VAL A 170 -11.23 -50.97 -41.27
N GLN A 171 -10.65 -51.99 -41.91
CA GLN A 171 -11.42 -52.87 -42.79
C GLN A 171 -12.40 -53.69 -41.95
N TYR A 172 -13.70 -53.57 -42.25
CA TYR A 172 -14.73 -54.48 -41.77
C TYR A 172 -15.55 -55.01 -42.96
N PRO A 173 -15.76 -56.35 -43.09
CA PRO A 173 -15.29 -57.41 -42.20
C PRO A 173 -13.81 -57.79 -42.42
N PRO A 174 -13.11 -58.34 -41.41
CA PRO A 174 -11.73 -58.80 -41.54
C PRO A 174 -11.68 -60.15 -42.26
N GLY A 175 -11.04 -60.18 -43.44
CA GLY A 175 -10.68 -61.41 -44.15
C GLY A 175 -11.85 -62.11 -44.84
N ALA A 176 -11.87 -62.05 -46.18
CA ALA A 176 -12.44 -63.13 -46.99
C ALA A 176 -11.31 -64.10 -47.35
#